data_AF-A0A9P5U259-F1
#
_entry.id   AF-A0A9P5U259-F1
#
_cell.length_a   1.000
_cell.length_b   1.000
_cell.length_c   1.000
_cell.angle_alpha   90.00
_cell.angle_beta   90.00
_cell.angle_gamma   90.00
#
_symmetry.space_group_name_H-M   'P 1'
#
loop_
_entity.id
_entity.type
_entity.pdbx_description
1 polymer ?
#
loop_
_entity_poly.entity_id
_entity_poly.type
_entity_poly.pdbx_seq_one_letter_code
_entity_poly.pdbx_strand_id
1 'polypeptide(L)'
;APFLNHQDILETIDSIQDGSAPWQCLETQVEDNLLPNAPEWQKASYQVWYRDPDTVIANILSNPEFADDFDPAPYVHIGKDGKCWWSDMMSGNFAYRQSTAIYDNPDMGGANVLGAMYCPIILGADKTTVSVSTGHVEYHPLYLSIGNLHNSARRGHCNGVVPIGFLAIPKADRKYDSDSKFRMFKKQLYHSSIAAILSSLKPVMTMPAIRLCPDGYFRRIIYDLASFIADYPEQVYLAGVVQGWCCRCTSHLSDLETLGEPCTWEWVDTLFEHYQGADVLWDNYSIDDGIVPFTHHFPCGDIHAMLTADLLHQVIKGCFKDMLVEWCISYLTITHGKARMEEIMDEVDRRCISLVPSFPGLRQFPNGCRFKQWTGDDSKALMKVFILAISEFIPDEMTKCLSSFLDFCYLARRNDFTTDTIIDLQKSIHSFNKHREIFRLTLVRQDFSIPRMHSMLHYPSHIIDFGSPNGICSSITESRHITAVKKPWRRSNRYNALSQMLLTNQRLDKLAALRSLLVGRGLMPSLQAPLPDQISAENWYDSHTIIPPICHILFPICC
;
A
#
# COMPACT_ATOMS: atom_id res chain seq x y z
N ALA A 1 29.74 1.96 32.43
CA ALA A 1 28.97 2.14 31.18
C ALA A 1 29.02 3.62 30.80
N PRO A 2 28.96 4.00 29.52
CA PRO A 2 29.05 5.40 29.08
C PRO A 2 27.86 6.30 29.50
N PHE A 3 26.86 5.76 30.20
CA PHE A 3 25.66 6.47 30.66
C PHE A 3 25.39 6.15 32.13
N LEU A 4 24.87 7.11 32.91
CA LEU A 4 24.66 6.93 34.36
C LEU A 4 23.35 6.19 34.65
N ASN A 5 22.31 6.41 33.84
CA ASN A 5 21.02 5.74 33.97
C ASN A 5 20.30 5.60 32.60
N HIS A 6 19.10 4.99 32.60
CA HIS A 6 18.30 4.83 31.38
C HIS A 6 17.68 6.14 30.85
N GLN A 7 17.44 7.13 31.71
CA GLN A 7 16.94 8.45 31.33
C GLN A 7 18.01 9.22 30.55
N ASP A 8 19.26 9.19 30.99
CA ASP A 8 20.39 9.83 30.29
C ASP A 8 20.56 9.28 28.87
N ILE A 9 20.35 7.97 28.68
CA ILE A 9 20.37 7.34 27.35
C ILE A 9 19.26 7.92 26.49
N LEU A 10 18.04 8.03 27.03
CA LEU A 10 16.89 8.53 26.30
C LEU A 10 17.04 10.03 25.99
N GLU A 11 17.55 10.83 26.92
CA GLU A 11 17.85 12.26 26.72
C GLU A 11 18.94 12.47 25.67
N THR A 12 19.98 11.63 25.68
CA THR A 12 21.02 11.66 24.63
C THR A 12 20.42 11.37 23.26
N ILE A 13 19.54 10.37 23.16
CA ILE A 13 18.84 10.07 21.89
C ILE A 13 17.89 11.21 21.50
N ASP A 14 17.19 11.80 22.46
CA ASP A 14 16.26 12.89 22.21
C ASP A 14 16.99 14.17 21.76
N SER A 15 18.26 14.36 22.18
CA SER A 15 19.11 15.48 21.75
C SER A 15 19.58 15.42 20.30
N ILE A 16 19.51 14.25 19.65
CA ILE A 16 19.87 14.07 18.24
C ILE A 16 18.95 14.96 17.38
N GLN A 17 19.57 15.83 16.57
CA GLN A 17 18.87 16.75 15.66
C GLN A 17 18.58 16.09 14.30
N ASP A 18 19.46 15.19 13.85
CA ASP A 18 19.33 14.51 12.56
C ASP A 18 18.13 13.56 12.53
N GLY A 19 17.31 13.65 11.47
CA GLY A 19 16.09 12.84 11.32
C GLY A 19 14.97 13.20 12.31
N SER A 20 15.07 14.34 13.01
CA SER A 20 14.05 14.78 13.95
C SER A 20 12.81 15.28 13.22
N ALA A 21 11.68 14.61 13.43
CA ALA A 21 10.35 15.07 13.04
C ALA A 21 9.42 14.89 14.25
N PRO A 22 9.19 15.95 15.06
CA PRO A 22 8.41 15.83 16.28
C PRO A 22 6.93 15.57 15.98
N TRP A 23 6.28 14.79 16.82
CA TRP A 23 4.84 14.57 16.75
C TRP A 23 4.08 15.77 17.29
N GLN A 24 3.04 16.16 16.57
CA GLN A 24 2.08 17.20 16.91
C GLN A 24 0.69 16.58 17.05
N CYS A 25 -0.20 17.24 17.78
CA CYS A 25 -1.58 16.81 17.97
C CYS A 25 -2.53 17.83 17.37
N LEU A 26 -3.42 17.38 16.48
CA LEU A 26 -4.60 18.10 16.05
C LEU A 26 -5.78 17.57 16.86
N GLU A 27 -6.65 18.48 17.30
CA GLU A 27 -7.88 18.12 17.98
C GLU A 27 -9.05 18.75 17.22
N THR A 28 -10.07 17.95 16.91
CA THR A 28 -11.27 18.46 16.24
C THR A 28 -12.06 19.35 17.19
N GLN A 29 -12.52 20.49 16.69
CA GLN A 29 -13.45 21.34 17.43
C GLN A 29 -14.84 20.69 17.42
N VAL A 30 -15.44 20.56 18.60
CA VAL A 30 -16.81 20.10 18.77
C VAL A 30 -17.75 21.27 18.43
N GLU A 31 -18.77 21.04 17.62
CA GLU A 31 -19.73 22.09 17.27
C GLU A 31 -20.49 22.59 18.52
N ASP A 32 -20.47 23.90 18.75
CA ASP A 32 -21.10 24.53 19.92
C ASP A 32 -22.64 24.45 19.90
N ASN A 33 -23.25 24.23 18.73
CA ASN A 33 -24.71 24.25 18.51
C ASN A 33 -25.37 22.85 18.49
N LEU A 34 -24.80 21.88 19.21
CA LEU A 34 -25.39 20.54 19.27
C LEU A 34 -26.65 20.50 20.16
N LEU A 35 -27.71 19.84 19.68
CA LEU A 35 -28.91 19.57 20.48
C LEU A 35 -28.53 18.82 21.77
N PRO A 36 -29.24 19.02 22.91
CA PRO A 36 -28.94 18.34 24.17
C PRO A 36 -28.90 16.80 24.04
N ASN A 37 -29.71 16.25 23.12
CA ASN A 37 -29.80 14.82 22.80
C ASN A 37 -28.86 14.35 21.68
N ALA A 38 -27.90 15.17 21.24
CA ALA A 38 -26.95 14.76 20.21
C ALA A 38 -26.12 13.55 20.68
N PRO A 39 -25.85 12.57 19.79
CA PRO A 39 -25.05 11.39 20.11
C PRO A 39 -23.66 11.72 20.65
N GLU A 40 -23.11 10.85 21.50
CA GLU A 40 -21.78 11.05 22.10
C GLU A 40 -20.67 11.22 21.05
N TRP A 41 -20.79 10.56 19.89
CA TRP A 41 -19.81 10.68 18.81
C TRP A 41 -19.77 12.07 18.16
N GLN A 42 -20.82 12.89 18.28
CA GLN A 42 -20.82 14.29 17.84
C GLN A 42 -20.22 15.23 18.90
N LYS A 43 -20.32 14.84 20.17
CA LYS A 43 -19.84 15.64 21.32
C LYS A 43 -18.38 15.35 21.68
N ALA A 44 -17.81 14.27 21.17
CA ALA A 44 -16.45 13.85 21.46
C ALA A 44 -15.43 14.65 20.62
N SER A 45 -14.32 15.06 21.25
CA SER A 45 -13.15 15.55 20.53
C SER A 45 -12.30 14.37 20.04
N TYR A 46 -11.82 14.47 18.81
CA TYR A 46 -10.96 13.45 18.20
C TYR A 46 -9.56 13.99 18.05
N GLN A 47 -8.60 13.29 18.66
CA GLN A 47 -7.18 13.62 18.58
C GLN A 47 -6.53 12.87 17.41
N VAL A 48 -5.85 13.61 16.55
CA VAL A 48 -5.07 13.11 15.43
C VAL A 48 -3.61 13.49 15.66
N TRP A 49 -2.75 12.49 15.79
CA TRP A 49 -1.33 12.72 15.98
C TRP A 49 -0.61 12.65 14.65
N TYR A 50 0.22 13.64 14.33
CA TYR A 50 0.89 13.72 13.05
C TYR A 50 2.31 14.30 13.15
N ARG A 51 3.12 14.05 12.15
CA ARG A 51 4.41 14.72 11.92
C ARG A 51 4.23 15.62 10.70
N ASP A 52 4.92 16.75 10.71
CA ASP A 52 4.94 17.63 9.54
C ASP A 52 5.50 16.88 8.31
N PRO A 53 4.68 16.67 7.25
CA PRO A 53 5.11 15.95 6.06
C PRO A 53 6.30 16.58 5.35
N ASP A 54 6.43 17.91 5.32
CA ASP A 54 7.54 18.59 4.66
C ASP A 54 8.88 18.30 5.36
N THR A 55 8.89 18.35 6.70
CA THR A 55 10.05 17.93 7.50
C THR A 55 10.41 16.46 7.27
N VAL A 56 9.42 15.58 7.16
CA VAL A 56 9.66 14.15 6.88
C VAL A 56 10.27 13.94 5.49
N ILE A 57 9.77 14.65 4.46
CA ILE A 57 10.34 14.59 3.10
C ILE A 57 11.77 15.13 3.09
N ALA A 58 12.05 16.23 3.78
CA ALA A 58 13.40 16.77 3.91
C ALA A 58 14.36 15.77 4.57
N ASN A 59 13.90 15.03 5.59
CA ASN A 59 14.69 13.98 6.24
C ASN A 59 14.95 12.78 5.31
N ILE A 60 13.98 12.38 4.49
CA ILE A 60 14.18 11.32 3.48
C ILE A 60 15.20 11.76 2.43
N LEU A 61 15.07 12.99 1.91
CA LEU A 61 15.94 13.53 0.87
C LEU A 61 17.37 13.81 1.37
N SER A 62 17.56 14.10 2.66
CA SER A 62 18.90 14.32 3.22
C SER A 62 19.63 13.03 3.60
N ASN A 63 18.99 11.87 3.49
CA ASN A 63 19.60 10.60 3.87
C ASN A 63 20.57 10.10 2.78
N PRO A 64 21.88 10.00 3.06
CA PRO A 64 22.87 9.56 2.07
C PRO A 64 22.76 8.07 1.71
N GLU A 65 22.06 7.25 2.50
CA GLU A 65 21.84 5.82 2.16
C GLU A 65 21.07 5.63 0.85
N PHE A 66 20.36 6.66 0.38
CA PHE A 66 19.61 6.61 -0.87
C PHE A 66 20.35 7.15 -2.09
N ALA A 67 21.63 7.54 -1.96
CA ALA A 67 22.37 8.16 -3.05
C ALA A 67 22.40 7.31 -4.34
N ASP A 68 22.51 5.98 -4.20
CA ASP A 68 22.56 5.04 -5.33
C ASP A 68 21.17 4.59 -5.82
N ASP A 69 20.12 4.77 -5.01
CA ASP A 69 18.74 4.33 -5.27
C ASP A 69 17.78 5.53 -5.46
N PHE A 70 18.24 6.62 -6.08
CA PHE A 70 17.49 7.88 -6.21
C PHE A 70 17.54 8.46 -7.62
N ASP A 71 16.35 8.73 -8.17
CA ASP A 71 16.18 9.37 -9.48
C ASP A 71 15.66 10.81 -9.33
N PRO A 72 16.46 11.84 -9.72
CA PRO A 72 16.04 13.23 -9.63
C PRO A 72 15.08 13.65 -10.73
N ALA A 73 14.98 12.92 -11.84
CA ALA A 73 14.14 13.29 -12.97
C ALA A 73 13.41 12.08 -13.53
N PRO A 74 12.21 12.27 -14.10
CA PRO A 74 11.57 11.25 -14.91
C PRO A 74 12.50 10.84 -16.06
N TYR A 75 12.56 9.54 -16.35
CA TYR A 75 13.41 9.00 -17.41
C TYR A 75 12.67 7.95 -18.23
N VAL A 76 13.10 7.79 -19.47
CA VAL A 76 12.60 6.72 -20.35
C VAL A 76 13.73 5.72 -20.53
N HIS A 77 13.57 4.53 -19.95
CA HIS A 77 14.54 3.46 -20.11
C HIS A 77 14.25 2.71 -21.41
N ILE A 78 15.13 2.87 -22.40
CA ILE A 78 15.07 2.13 -23.67
C ILE A 78 16.16 1.06 -23.64
N GLY A 79 15.74 -0.21 -23.73
CA GLY A 79 16.64 -1.35 -23.80
C GLY A 79 17.43 -1.39 -25.11
N LYS A 80 18.46 -2.23 -25.17
CA LYS A 80 19.27 -2.45 -26.41
C LYS A 80 18.43 -2.97 -27.59
N ASP A 81 17.28 -3.56 -27.28
CA ASP A 81 16.27 -4.06 -28.21
C ASP A 81 15.31 -2.97 -28.71
N GLY A 82 15.48 -1.71 -28.27
CA GLY A 82 14.62 -0.58 -28.63
C GLY A 82 13.28 -0.55 -27.91
N LYS A 83 13.06 -1.42 -26.91
CA LYS A 83 11.81 -1.48 -26.15
C LYS A 83 11.87 -0.59 -24.92
N CYS A 84 10.73 -0.04 -24.52
CA CYS A 84 10.61 0.71 -23.27
C CYS A 84 10.54 -0.25 -22.08
N TRP A 85 11.21 0.12 -20.99
CA TRP A 85 11.26 -0.60 -19.73
C TRP A 85 10.66 0.26 -18.62
N TRP A 86 9.79 -0.35 -17.82
CA TRP A 86 9.16 0.26 -16.66
C TRP A 86 9.54 -0.51 -15.40
N SER A 87 10.23 0.14 -14.47
CA SER A 87 10.68 -0.42 -13.20
C SER A 87 10.16 0.42 -12.03
N ASP A 88 10.60 1.67 -11.95
CA ASP A 88 10.36 2.58 -10.83
C ASP A 88 9.36 3.67 -11.19
N MET A 89 8.87 4.41 -10.19
CA MET A 89 7.86 5.45 -10.41
C MET A 89 8.33 6.54 -11.38
N MET A 90 9.62 6.87 -11.38
CA MET A 90 10.21 7.85 -12.31
C MET A 90 10.38 7.33 -13.74
N SER A 91 10.33 6.02 -13.94
CA SER A 91 10.24 5.43 -15.29
C SER A 91 8.82 5.46 -15.87
N GLY A 92 7.82 5.75 -15.02
CA GLY A 92 6.41 5.77 -15.38
C GLY A 92 6.00 7.02 -16.16
N ASN A 93 5.04 6.85 -17.07
CA ASN A 93 4.50 7.93 -17.88
C ASN A 93 3.77 9.00 -17.05
N PHE A 94 3.30 8.66 -15.84
CA PHE A 94 2.64 9.61 -14.95
C PHE A 94 3.59 10.74 -14.55
N ALA A 95 4.80 10.42 -14.11
CA ALA A 95 5.77 11.41 -13.66
C ALA A 95 6.15 12.39 -14.79
N TYR A 96 6.32 11.87 -16.01
CA TYR A 96 6.54 12.69 -17.19
C TYR A 96 5.35 13.62 -17.46
N ARG A 97 4.13 13.07 -17.58
CA ARG A 97 2.91 13.84 -17.86
C ARG A 97 2.65 14.93 -16.82
N GLN A 98 2.79 14.62 -15.54
CA GLN A 98 2.59 15.60 -14.47
C GLN A 98 3.67 16.67 -14.47
N SER A 99 4.93 16.30 -14.68
CA SER A 99 6.00 17.30 -14.78
C SER A 99 5.77 18.30 -15.92
N THR A 100 5.27 17.82 -17.07
CA THR A 100 4.87 18.66 -18.20
C THR A 100 3.63 19.51 -17.87
N ALA A 101 2.60 18.93 -17.27
CA ALA A 101 1.38 19.64 -16.89
C ALA A 101 1.65 20.78 -15.88
N ILE A 102 2.52 20.54 -14.90
CA ILE A 102 2.96 21.56 -13.94
C ILE A 102 3.75 22.68 -14.64
N TYR A 103 4.59 22.32 -15.63
CA TYR A 103 5.35 23.29 -16.40
C TYR A 103 4.46 24.17 -17.30
N ASP A 104 3.49 23.56 -17.97
CA ASP A 104 2.57 24.24 -18.90
C ASP A 104 1.47 25.03 -18.17
N ASN A 105 1.29 24.82 -16.87
CA ASN A 105 0.32 25.56 -16.08
C ASN A 105 0.64 27.07 -16.08
N PRO A 106 -0.28 27.93 -16.55
CA PRO A 106 -0.01 29.37 -16.69
C PRO A 106 0.19 30.09 -15.35
N ASP A 107 -0.39 29.59 -14.26
CA ASP A 107 -0.37 30.24 -12.94
C ASP A 107 0.83 29.79 -12.08
N MET A 108 1.20 28.52 -12.18
CA MET A 108 2.25 27.91 -11.35
C MET A 108 3.54 27.61 -12.13
N GLY A 109 3.46 27.52 -13.45
CA GLY A 109 4.49 26.95 -14.31
C GLY A 109 5.49 27.95 -14.89
N GLY A 110 6.03 27.61 -16.06
CA GLY A 110 6.99 28.41 -16.82
C GLY A 110 8.33 28.62 -16.10
N ALA A 111 8.78 29.88 -16.03
CA ALA A 111 10.10 30.23 -15.49
C ALA A 111 10.25 29.89 -13.99
N ASN A 112 9.14 29.83 -13.25
CA ASN A 112 9.17 29.55 -11.82
C ASN A 112 9.59 28.11 -11.54
N VAL A 113 9.17 27.16 -12.37
CA VAL A 113 9.41 25.72 -12.18
C VAL A 113 10.51 25.18 -13.10
N LEU A 114 11.08 26.04 -13.96
CA LEU A 114 12.17 25.67 -14.85
C LEU A 114 13.38 25.16 -14.06
N GLY A 115 13.80 23.93 -14.36
CA GLY A 115 14.90 23.25 -13.69
C GLY A 115 14.57 22.75 -12.28
N ALA A 116 13.30 22.77 -11.87
CA ALA A 116 12.87 22.15 -10.62
C ALA A 116 12.76 20.62 -10.77
N MET A 117 13.13 19.93 -9.71
CA MET A 117 13.00 18.50 -9.52
C MET A 117 11.54 18.16 -9.18
N TYR A 118 10.95 17.24 -9.93
CA TYR A 118 9.63 16.71 -9.60
C TYR A 118 9.74 15.67 -8.49
N CYS A 119 8.96 15.84 -7.41
CA CYS A 119 8.93 14.95 -6.26
C CYS A 119 7.50 14.44 -6.02
N PRO A 120 7.14 13.30 -6.61
CA PRO A 120 5.85 12.65 -6.39
C PRO A 120 5.80 12.07 -4.98
N ILE A 121 4.72 12.38 -4.27
CA ILE A 121 4.44 11.90 -2.92
C ILE A 121 3.55 10.65 -3.02
N ILE A 122 3.97 9.61 -2.32
CA ILE A 122 3.27 8.34 -2.18
C ILE A 122 2.72 8.28 -0.76
N LEU A 123 1.40 8.22 -0.64
CA LEU A 123 0.71 8.04 0.63
C LEU A 123 0.23 6.60 0.77
N GLY A 124 0.07 6.13 1.99
CA GLY A 124 -0.58 4.86 2.24
C GLY A 124 -1.25 4.82 3.60
N ALA A 125 -2.47 4.33 3.65
CA ALA A 125 -3.22 4.18 4.89
C ALA A 125 -3.81 2.77 4.94
N ASP A 126 -3.68 2.14 6.10
CA ASP A 126 -4.34 0.87 6.38
C ASP A 126 -4.59 0.75 7.88
N LYS A 127 -5.76 0.25 8.23
CA LYS A 127 -6.16 0.07 9.62
C LYS A 127 -5.60 -1.25 10.14
N THR A 128 -4.83 -1.19 11.22
CA THR A 128 -4.24 -2.38 11.83
C THR A 128 -4.75 -2.60 13.26
N THR A 129 -5.16 -3.84 13.56
CA THR A 129 -5.45 -4.30 14.92
C THR A 129 -4.16 -4.76 15.61
N VAL A 130 -3.90 -4.28 16.83
CA VAL A 130 -2.70 -4.66 17.61
C VAL A 130 -2.99 -5.67 18.71
N SER A 131 -4.24 -5.77 19.17
CA SER A 131 -4.67 -6.71 20.21
C SER A 131 -6.08 -7.21 19.93
N VAL A 132 -6.23 -8.53 19.81
CA VAL A 132 -7.55 -9.20 19.67
C VAL A 132 -8.05 -9.70 21.03
N SER A 133 -7.16 -10.09 21.94
CA SER A 133 -7.51 -10.75 23.20
C SER A 133 -7.84 -9.79 24.36
N THR A 134 -7.30 -8.58 24.36
CA THR A 134 -7.48 -7.60 25.44
C THR A 134 -7.92 -6.26 24.86
N GLY A 135 -9.21 -6.17 24.49
CA GLY A 135 -9.89 -4.88 24.25
C GLY A 135 -10.00 -4.38 22.82
N HIS A 136 -9.71 -5.19 21.78
CA HIS A 136 -9.82 -4.78 20.36
C HIS A 136 -9.21 -3.40 20.08
N VAL A 137 -7.90 -3.27 20.33
CA VAL A 137 -7.18 -2.02 20.10
C VAL A 137 -6.76 -1.95 18.64
N GLU A 138 -7.20 -0.90 17.96
CA GLU A 138 -6.96 -0.62 16.55
C GLU A 138 -6.30 0.74 16.40
N TYR A 139 -5.40 0.84 15.42
CA TYR A 139 -4.77 2.09 15.03
C TYR A 139 -4.85 2.24 13.53
N HIS A 140 -5.01 3.48 13.06
CA HIS A 140 -5.04 3.81 11.64
C HIS A 140 -3.84 4.69 11.29
N PRO A 141 -2.65 4.10 11.07
CA PRO A 141 -1.48 4.85 10.65
C PRO A 141 -1.59 5.35 9.19
N LEU A 142 -1.09 6.55 8.96
CA LEU A 142 -0.84 7.14 7.66
C LEU A 142 0.67 7.15 7.40
N TYR A 143 1.09 6.63 6.25
CA TYR A 143 2.47 6.54 5.80
C TYR A 143 2.73 7.49 4.64
N LEU A 144 3.97 7.95 4.55
CA LEU A 144 4.49 8.76 3.46
C LEU A 144 5.81 8.19 2.94
N SER A 145 5.96 8.24 1.62
CA SER A 145 7.19 7.96 0.87
C SER A 145 7.28 8.94 -0.29
N ILE A 146 8.47 9.06 -0.88
CA ILE A 146 8.67 9.79 -2.14
C ILE A 146 8.83 8.79 -3.30
N GLY A 147 8.42 9.21 -4.49
CA GLY A 147 8.52 8.42 -5.71
C GLY A 147 9.89 8.42 -6.37
N ASN A 148 10.75 9.38 -6.02
CA ASN A 148 12.15 9.47 -6.49
C ASN A 148 13.01 8.29 -6.02
N LEU A 149 12.62 7.60 -4.94
CA LEU A 149 13.34 6.41 -4.49
C LEU A 149 13.08 5.24 -5.43
N HIS A 150 14.07 4.37 -5.62
CA HIS A 150 13.85 3.09 -6.30
C HIS A 150 12.93 2.18 -5.46
N ASN A 151 12.28 1.23 -6.12
CA ASN A 151 11.43 0.23 -5.48
C ASN A 151 12.20 -0.62 -4.45
N SER A 152 13.48 -0.90 -4.72
CA SER A 152 14.43 -1.56 -3.82
C SER A 152 14.52 -0.80 -2.49
N ALA A 153 14.86 0.50 -2.55
CA ALA A 153 15.01 1.38 -1.40
C ALA A 153 13.71 1.56 -0.62
N ARG A 154 12.57 1.74 -1.30
CA ARG A 154 11.24 1.80 -0.65
C ARG A 154 10.91 0.54 0.14
N ARG A 155 11.23 -0.63 -0.41
CA ARG A 155 10.99 -1.93 0.24
C ARG A 155 12.07 -2.30 1.26
N GLY A 156 13.22 -1.66 1.18
CA GLY A 156 14.36 -1.85 2.07
C GLY A 156 14.11 -1.38 3.50
N HIS A 157 15.07 -1.68 4.38
CA HIS A 157 15.00 -1.32 5.79
C HIS A 157 15.39 0.16 6.07
N CYS A 158 15.84 0.92 5.08
CA CYS A 158 16.43 2.26 5.18
C CYS A 158 15.44 3.42 5.41
N ASN A 159 14.29 3.18 6.07
CA ASN A 159 13.26 4.21 6.32
C ASN A 159 12.72 4.95 5.06
N GLY A 160 12.66 4.28 3.90
CA GLY A 160 12.04 4.84 2.69
C GLY A 160 10.52 5.09 2.80
N VAL A 161 9.85 4.46 3.78
CA VAL A 161 8.44 4.67 4.12
C VAL A 161 8.31 5.00 5.60
N VAL A 162 7.79 6.18 5.92
CA VAL A 162 7.76 6.74 7.28
C VAL A 162 6.31 6.94 7.73
N PRO A 163 5.94 6.58 8.98
CA PRO A 163 4.63 6.94 9.53
C PRO A 163 4.57 8.44 9.80
N ILE A 164 3.61 9.12 9.17
CA ILE A 164 3.37 10.57 9.33
C ILE A 164 2.14 10.88 10.16
N GLY A 165 1.24 9.93 10.37
CA GLY A 165 0.01 10.20 11.11
C GLY A 165 -0.57 8.96 11.78
N PHE A 166 -1.35 9.17 12.83
CA PHE A 166 -2.28 8.21 13.40
C PHE A 166 -3.67 8.87 13.39
N LEU A 167 -4.49 8.44 12.44
CA LEU A 167 -5.82 8.98 12.20
C LEU A 167 -6.78 8.53 13.30
N ALA A 168 -7.75 9.39 13.59
CA ALA A 168 -8.79 9.10 14.57
C ALA A 168 -9.70 7.96 14.06
N ILE A 169 -10.02 7.02 14.95
CA ILE A 169 -11.02 5.98 14.69
C ILE A 169 -12.24 6.29 15.58
N PRO A 170 -13.21 7.04 15.07
CA PRO A 170 -14.43 7.33 15.82
C PRO A 170 -15.19 6.03 16.12
N LYS A 171 -15.50 5.82 17.40
CA LYS A 171 -16.30 4.69 17.88
C LYS A 171 -17.66 5.22 18.32
N ALA A 172 -18.71 4.53 17.92
CA ALA A 172 -20.08 4.82 18.36
C ALA A 172 -20.75 3.52 18.85
N ASP A 173 -21.87 3.67 19.54
CA ASP A 173 -22.74 2.55 19.87
C ASP A 173 -23.20 1.83 18.59
N ARG A 174 -23.37 0.51 18.67
CA ARG A 174 -23.83 -0.34 17.55
C ARG A 174 -25.10 0.17 16.85
N LYS A 175 -25.98 0.87 17.57
CA LYS A 175 -27.21 1.48 17.01
C LYS A 175 -26.93 2.53 15.92
N TYR A 176 -25.73 3.10 15.89
CA TYR A 176 -25.33 4.12 14.91
C TYR A 176 -24.44 3.57 13.78
N ASP A 177 -24.04 2.29 13.80
CA ASP A 177 -23.18 1.72 12.75
C ASP A 177 -23.84 1.73 11.36
N SER A 178 -25.17 1.65 11.33
CA SER A 178 -26.00 1.77 10.13
C SER A 178 -26.50 3.19 9.84
N ASP A 179 -26.21 4.16 10.70
CA ASP A 179 -26.66 5.54 10.51
C ASP A 179 -25.85 6.22 9.40
N SER A 180 -26.53 6.75 8.39
CA SER A 180 -25.92 7.45 7.26
C SER A 180 -25.14 8.68 7.73
N LYS A 181 -25.66 9.41 8.73
CA LYS A 181 -24.99 10.59 9.29
C LYS A 181 -23.67 10.25 9.96
N PHE A 182 -23.63 9.14 10.70
CA PHE A 182 -22.39 8.69 11.32
C PHE A 182 -21.37 8.24 10.26
N ARG A 183 -21.80 7.50 9.23
CA ARG A 183 -20.91 7.10 8.13
C ARG A 183 -20.32 8.29 7.39
N MET A 184 -21.12 9.31 7.11
CA MET A 184 -20.68 10.56 6.50
C MET A 184 -19.72 11.34 7.40
N PHE A 185 -20.04 11.49 8.69
CA PHE A 185 -19.15 12.14 9.66
C PHE A 185 -17.76 11.48 9.72
N LYS A 186 -17.70 10.14 9.74
CA LYS A 186 -16.41 9.43 9.70
C LYS A 186 -15.60 9.79 8.44
N LYS A 187 -16.27 9.88 7.28
CA LYS A 187 -15.63 10.19 5.99
C LYS A 187 -15.11 11.61 5.98
N GLN A 188 -15.93 12.57 6.41
CA GLN A 188 -15.54 13.97 6.55
C GLN A 188 -14.38 14.16 7.53
N LEU A 189 -14.42 13.49 8.69
CA LEU A 189 -13.32 13.53 9.67
C LEU A 189 -12.02 13.02 9.06
N TYR A 190 -12.09 11.93 8.31
CA TYR A 190 -10.93 11.32 7.65
C TYR A 190 -10.32 12.26 6.60
N HIS A 191 -11.13 12.80 5.70
CA HIS A 191 -10.66 13.75 4.67
C HIS A 191 -10.10 15.03 5.27
N SER A 192 -10.80 15.64 6.24
CA SER A 192 -10.35 16.85 6.92
C SER A 192 -9.04 16.62 7.69
N SER A 193 -8.88 15.44 8.31
CA SER A 193 -7.64 15.08 9.01
C SER A 193 -6.46 14.98 8.04
N ILE A 194 -6.63 14.30 6.90
CA ILE A 194 -5.57 14.17 5.89
C ILE A 194 -5.25 15.54 5.26
N ALA A 195 -6.26 16.34 4.94
CA ALA A 195 -6.06 17.68 4.40
C ALA A 195 -5.28 18.58 5.38
N ALA A 196 -5.60 18.51 6.69
CA ALA A 196 -4.88 19.26 7.71
C ALA A 196 -3.42 18.81 7.83
N ILE A 197 -3.16 17.48 7.84
CA ILE A 197 -1.80 16.92 7.91
C ILE A 197 -0.96 17.36 6.71
N LEU A 198 -1.52 17.27 5.50
CA LEU A 198 -0.81 17.56 4.24
C LEU A 198 -0.72 19.06 3.92
N SER A 199 -1.37 19.93 4.71
CA SER A 199 -1.43 21.37 4.45
C SER A 199 -0.07 22.05 4.32
N SER A 200 0.97 21.54 5.00
CA SER A 200 2.33 22.07 4.92
C SER A 200 3.01 21.86 3.56
N LEU A 201 2.50 20.95 2.73
CA LEU A 201 3.02 20.68 1.39
C LEU A 201 2.49 21.67 0.34
N LYS A 202 1.33 22.28 0.60
CA LYS A 202 0.63 23.17 -0.35
C LYS A 202 1.50 24.31 -0.90
N PRO A 203 2.32 25.01 -0.10
CA PRO A 203 3.19 26.07 -0.62
C PRO A 203 4.26 25.55 -1.59
N VAL A 204 4.75 24.33 -1.40
CA VAL A 204 5.83 23.74 -2.21
C VAL A 204 5.29 23.12 -3.53
N MET A 205 3.98 22.88 -3.59
CA MET A 205 3.31 22.46 -4.83
C MET A 205 3.21 23.60 -5.85
N THR A 206 3.11 24.85 -5.38
CA THR A 206 3.05 26.05 -6.25
C THR A 206 4.42 26.69 -6.44
N MET A 207 5.22 26.77 -5.38
CA MET A 207 6.51 27.44 -5.38
C MET A 207 7.64 26.47 -5.03
N PRO A 208 8.63 26.24 -5.91
CA PRO A 208 9.68 25.27 -5.64
C PRO A 208 10.51 25.61 -4.40
N ALA A 209 10.69 24.65 -3.50
CA ALA A 209 11.53 24.78 -2.32
C ALA A 209 12.94 24.20 -2.56
N ILE A 210 13.96 24.78 -1.94
CA ILE A 210 15.33 24.25 -2.05
C ILE A 210 15.53 23.17 -0.97
N ARG A 211 15.98 21.98 -1.38
CA ARG A 211 16.31 20.87 -0.48
C ARG A 211 17.62 20.20 -0.86
N LEU A 212 18.29 19.65 0.15
CA LEU A 212 19.42 18.76 -0.02
C LEU A 212 18.91 17.38 -0.46
N CYS A 213 19.44 16.87 -1.56
CA CYS A 213 19.14 15.52 -2.07
C CYS A 213 20.17 14.49 -1.58
N PRO A 214 19.88 13.17 -1.70
CA PRO A 214 20.74 12.11 -1.17
C PRO A 214 22.15 12.10 -1.77
N ASP A 215 22.28 12.60 -2.99
CA ASP A 215 23.52 12.73 -3.75
C ASP A 215 24.38 13.95 -3.36
N GLY A 216 23.95 14.72 -2.35
CA GLY A 216 24.67 15.89 -1.84
C GLY A 216 24.40 17.19 -2.59
N TYR A 217 23.55 17.18 -3.62
CA TYR A 217 23.21 18.40 -4.37
C TYR A 217 21.97 19.09 -3.80
N PHE A 218 21.99 20.42 -3.81
CA PHE A 218 20.80 21.22 -3.53
C PHE A 218 19.98 21.41 -4.81
N ARG A 219 18.72 20.98 -4.77
CA ARG A 219 17.78 21.12 -5.89
C ARG A 219 16.55 21.90 -5.47
N ARG A 220 15.98 22.63 -6.42
CA ARG A 220 14.63 23.20 -6.29
C ARG A 220 13.64 22.05 -6.50
N ILE A 221 12.69 21.84 -5.62
CA ILE A 221 11.76 20.71 -5.64
C ILE A 221 10.33 21.21 -5.69
N ILE A 222 9.51 20.53 -6.48
CA ILE A 222 8.05 20.68 -6.49
C ILE A 222 7.44 19.37 -6.02
N TYR A 223 6.49 19.47 -5.09
CA TYR A 223 5.74 18.32 -4.61
C TYR A 223 4.47 18.11 -5.45
N ASP A 224 4.08 16.84 -5.60
CA ASP A 224 2.81 16.45 -6.21
C ASP A 224 2.25 15.23 -5.48
N LEU A 225 0.94 15.17 -5.28
CA LEU A 225 0.29 14.01 -4.69
C LEU A 225 0.05 12.98 -5.80
N ALA A 226 0.97 12.02 -5.91
CA ALA A 226 1.04 11.18 -7.09
C ALA A 226 0.39 9.80 -6.91
N SER A 227 0.46 9.22 -5.71
CA SER A 227 -0.19 7.92 -5.47
C SER A 227 -0.67 7.74 -4.04
N PHE A 228 -1.74 6.96 -3.90
CA PHE A 228 -2.27 6.50 -2.63
C PHE A 228 -2.41 4.97 -2.63
N ILE A 229 -1.75 4.33 -1.67
CA ILE A 229 -1.77 2.89 -1.43
C ILE A 229 -2.86 2.59 -0.40
N ALA A 230 -3.95 1.98 -0.86
CA ALA A 230 -5.13 1.66 -0.06
C ALA A 230 -5.76 0.35 -0.54
N ASP A 231 -6.41 -0.39 0.35
CA ASP A 231 -7.25 -1.52 -0.03
C ASP A 231 -8.59 -1.05 -0.63
N TYR A 232 -9.39 -1.93 -1.22
CA TYR A 232 -10.61 -1.50 -1.92
C TYR A 232 -11.61 -0.72 -1.02
N PRO A 233 -11.97 -1.18 0.19
CA PRO A 233 -12.79 -0.40 1.10
C PRO A 233 -12.24 1.01 1.39
N GLU A 234 -10.93 1.13 1.59
CA GLU A 234 -10.28 2.41 1.83
C GLU A 234 -10.21 3.28 0.56
N GLN A 235 -10.02 2.69 -0.63
CA GLN A 235 -10.10 3.37 -1.93
C GLN A 235 -11.49 3.98 -2.18
N VAL A 236 -12.56 3.24 -1.85
CA VAL A 236 -13.94 3.72 -1.92
C VAL A 236 -14.14 4.90 -0.97
N TYR A 237 -13.54 4.83 0.22
CA TYR A 237 -13.56 5.91 1.21
C TYR A 237 -12.88 7.17 0.68
N LEU A 238 -11.68 7.00 0.13
CA LEU A 238 -10.83 8.05 -0.41
C LEU A 238 -11.45 8.76 -1.62
N ALA A 239 -12.05 8.00 -2.53
CA ALA A 239 -12.69 8.53 -3.74
C ALA A 239 -14.08 9.11 -3.49
N GLY A 240 -14.68 8.91 -2.30
CA GLY A 240 -16.06 9.32 -2.05
C GLY A 240 -17.08 8.52 -2.89
N VAL A 241 -16.73 7.29 -3.27
CA VAL A 241 -17.56 6.45 -4.16
C VAL A 241 -18.45 5.51 -3.34
N VAL A 242 -19.55 5.02 -3.93
CA VAL A 242 -20.40 3.98 -3.31
C VAL A 242 -19.72 2.61 -3.39
N GLN A 243 -19.77 1.83 -2.30
CA GLN A 243 -19.21 0.48 -2.27
C GLN A 243 -19.85 -0.42 -3.34
N GLY A 244 -19.02 -1.11 -4.12
CA GLY A 244 -19.46 -1.96 -5.23
C GLY A 244 -19.06 -1.41 -6.60
N TRP A 245 -18.67 -0.15 -6.69
CA TRP A 245 -18.27 0.50 -7.95
C TRP A 245 -16.75 0.55 -8.14
N CYS A 246 -16.30 0.85 -9.36
CA CYS A 246 -14.90 1.12 -9.63
C CYS A 246 -14.56 2.56 -9.21
N CYS A 247 -13.47 2.74 -8.45
CA CYS A 247 -13.02 4.07 -8.04
C CYS A 247 -12.19 4.78 -9.12
N ARG A 248 -11.95 4.17 -10.29
CA ARG A 248 -11.06 4.70 -11.34
C ARG A 248 -11.72 4.89 -12.70
N CYS A 249 -12.78 4.17 -13.00
CA CYS A 249 -13.47 4.28 -14.28
C CYS A 249 -14.98 4.39 -14.11
N THR A 250 -15.62 4.90 -15.16
CA THR A 250 -17.07 5.11 -15.25
C THR A 250 -17.87 3.82 -15.53
N SER A 251 -17.26 2.65 -15.38
CA SER A 251 -17.93 1.36 -15.60
C SER A 251 -19.09 1.20 -14.61
N HIS A 252 -20.26 0.81 -15.13
CA HIS A 252 -21.46 0.62 -14.33
C HIS A 252 -21.34 -0.61 -13.42
N LEU A 253 -21.96 -0.58 -12.23
CA LEU A 253 -21.99 -1.71 -11.27
C LEU A 253 -22.38 -3.04 -11.92
N SER A 254 -23.32 -3.01 -12.86
CA SER A 254 -23.82 -4.20 -13.55
C SER A 254 -22.90 -4.71 -14.66
N ASP A 255 -21.99 -3.89 -15.19
CA ASP A 255 -21.04 -4.25 -16.25
C ASP A 255 -19.62 -3.81 -15.87
N LEU A 256 -19.06 -4.50 -14.88
CA LEU A 256 -17.65 -4.35 -14.50
C LEU A 256 -16.74 -5.31 -15.29
N GLU A 257 -17.25 -5.93 -16.36
CA GLU A 257 -16.43 -6.79 -17.22
C GLU A 257 -15.69 -5.99 -18.30
N THR A 258 -16.19 -4.80 -18.62
CA THR A 258 -15.61 -3.88 -19.59
C THR A 258 -14.89 -2.72 -18.91
N LEU A 259 -13.82 -2.23 -19.54
CA LEU A 259 -13.09 -1.06 -19.07
C LEU A 259 -13.85 0.21 -19.49
N GLY A 260 -14.26 1.02 -18.52
CA GLY A 260 -14.88 2.32 -18.73
C GLY A 260 -13.84 3.42 -18.95
N GLU A 261 -14.33 4.63 -19.20
CA GLU A 261 -13.47 5.82 -19.29
C GLU A 261 -12.91 6.20 -17.92
N PRO A 262 -11.69 6.76 -17.82
CA PRO A 262 -11.12 7.20 -16.55
C PRO A 262 -12.00 8.27 -15.88
N CYS A 263 -12.22 8.13 -14.58
CA CYS A 263 -12.83 9.17 -13.76
C CYS A 263 -11.78 10.27 -13.52
N THR A 264 -12.15 11.54 -13.75
CA THR A 264 -11.30 12.71 -13.52
C THR A 264 -12.02 13.73 -12.65
N TRP A 265 -11.25 14.63 -12.02
CA TRP A 265 -11.81 15.78 -11.31
C TRP A 265 -12.80 16.59 -12.15
N GLU A 266 -12.43 16.95 -13.37
CA GLU A 266 -13.30 17.74 -14.26
C GLU A 266 -14.65 17.08 -14.50
N TRP A 267 -14.66 15.75 -14.62
CA TRP A 267 -15.89 14.98 -14.79
C TRP A 267 -16.74 15.02 -13.52
N VAL A 268 -16.12 14.82 -12.35
CA VAL A 268 -16.80 14.87 -11.04
C VAL A 268 -17.36 16.27 -10.77
N ASP A 269 -16.58 17.32 -11.00
CA ASP A 269 -17.00 18.72 -10.82
C ASP A 269 -18.17 19.08 -11.74
N THR A 270 -18.10 18.66 -13.01
CA THR A 270 -19.22 18.86 -13.95
C THR A 270 -20.49 18.17 -13.45
N LEU A 271 -20.38 16.95 -12.90
CA LEU A 271 -21.54 16.25 -12.34
C LEU A 271 -22.10 16.94 -11.09
N PHE A 272 -21.22 17.45 -10.22
CA PHE A 272 -21.62 18.24 -9.07
C PHE A 272 -22.38 19.50 -9.50
N GLU A 273 -21.89 20.25 -10.47
CA GLU A 273 -22.57 21.46 -10.96
C GLU A 273 -23.97 21.18 -11.52
N HIS A 274 -24.19 20.02 -12.15
CA HIS A 274 -25.45 19.71 -12.84
C HIS A 274 -26.48 18.95 -11.98
N TYR A 275 -26.04 18.16 -11.00
CA TYR A 275 -26.89 17.22 -10.26
C TYR A 275 -26.84 17.35 -8.73
N GLN A 276 -26.26 18.43 -8.20
CA GLN A 276 -26.16 18.64 -6.74
C GLN A 276 -27.52 18.50 -6.02
N GLY A 277 -27.55 17.70 -4.96
CA GLY A 277 -28.73 17.53 -4.10
C GLY A 277 -29.84 16.64 -4.67
N ALA A 278 -29.59 15.95 -5.79
CA ALA A 278 -30.45 14.89 -6.29
C ALA A 278 -29.83 13.52 -6.02
N ASP A 279 -30.64 12.54 -5.59
CA ASP A 279 -30.24 11.13 -5.40
C ASP A 279 -29.63 10.49 -6.67
N VAL A 280 -29.75 11.19 -7.82
CA VAL A 280 -29.17 10.85 -9.12
C VAL A 280 -27.64 10.68 -9.07
N LEU A 281 -26.92 11.49 -8.29
CA LEU A 281 -25.45 11.35 -8.16
C LEU A 281 -25.07 10.04 -7.48
N TRP A 282 -25.82 9.67 -6.45
CA TRP A 282 -25.62 8.44 -5.71
C TRP A 282 -26.02 7.20 -6.53
N ASP A 283 -27.20 7.23 -7.15
CA ASP A 283 -27.79 6.07 -7.82
C ASP A 283 -27.17 5.78 -9.20
N ASN A 284 -26.83 6.83 -9.98
CA ASN A 284 -26.35 6.66 -11.35
C ASN A 284 -24.83 6.82 -11.50
N TYR A 285 -24.21 7.67 -10.69
CA TYR A 285 -22.78 8.01 -10.80
C TYR A 285 -21.95 7.58 -9.60
N SER A 286 -22.59 7.06 -8.54
CA SER A 286 -21.96 6.54 -7.33
C SER A 286 -21.10 7.54 -6.54
N ILE A 287 -21.34 8.84 -6.71
CA ILE A 287 -20.62 9.90 -6.00
C ILE A 287 -21.42 10.31 -4.76
N ASP A 288 -20.77 10.28 -3.59
CA ASP A 288 -21.33 10.74 -2.31
C ASP A 288 -21.25 12.27 -2.24
N ASP A 289 -22.39 12.93 -2.36
CA ASP A 289 -22.49 14.39 -2.47
C ASP A 289 -22.15 15.13 -1.16
N GLY A 290 -22.16 14.41 -0.03
CA GLY A 290 -21.82 14.93 1.29
C GLY A 290 -20.31 15.01 1.57
N ILE A 291 -19.46 14.66 0.60
CA ILE A 291 -18.01 14.50 0.79
C ILE A 291 -17.24 15.28 -0.24
N VAL A 292 -16.32 16.10 0.26
CA VAL A 292 -15.28 16.71 -0.57
C VAL A 292 -13.99 15.92 -0.34
N PRO A 293 -13.48 15.18 -1.34
CA PRO A 293 -12.19 14.51 -1.24
C PRO A 293 -11.09 15.51 -0.88
N PHE A 294 -10.19 15.12 0.02
CA PHE A 294 -9.13 15.97 0.57
C PHE A 294 -8.25 16.62 -0.52
N THR A 295 -8.17 15.97 -1.67
CA THR A 295 -7.34 16.38 -2.80
C THR A 295 -7.82 17.71 -3.41
N HIS A 296 -9.11 18.06 -3.33
CA HIS A 296 -9.64 19.36 -3.81
C HIS A 296 -9.02 20.57 -3.10
N HIS A 297 -8.42 20.38 -1.92
CA HIS A 297 -7.73 21.45 -1.20
C HIS A 297 -6.31 21.72 -1.73
N PHE A 298 -5.80 20.86 -2.61
CA PHE A 298 -4.45 20.89 -3.14
C PHE A 298 -4.46 21.23 -4.64
N PRO A 299 -3.46 22.00 -5.11
CA PRO A 299 -3.36 22.39 -6.51
C PRO A 299 -2.99 21.23 -7.45
N CYS A 300 -2.35 20.17 -6.92
CA CYS A 300 -1.89 19.03 -7.69
C CYS A 300 -2.25 17.72 -6.95
N GLY A 301 -2.98 16.83 -7.64
CA GLY A 301 -3.31 15.49 -7.15
C GLY A 301 -4.76 15.07 -7.42
N ASP A 302 -5.04 14.46 -8.56
CA ASP A 302 -6.38 13.88 -8.82
C ASP A 302 -6.55 12.57 -8.03
N ILE A 303 -7.57 12.51 -7.17
CA ILE A 303 -7.84 11.34 -6.33
C ILE A 303 -7.99 10.05 -7.14
N HIS A 304 -8.69 10.09 -8.27
CA HIS A 304 -8.97 8.91 -9.10
C HIS A 304 -7.72 8.45 -9.85
N ALA A 305 -6.86 9.39 -10.25
CA ALA A 305 -5.56 9.07 -10.85
C ALA A 305 -4.59 8.50 -9.81
N MET A 306 -4.62 9.01 -8.57
CA MET A 306 -3.74 8.61 -7.47
C MET A 306 -3.98 7.19 -6.95
N LEU A 307 -5.17 6.61 -7.11
CA LEU A 307 -5.46 5.29 -6.55
C LEU A 307 -4.66 4.18 -7.25
N THR A 308 -3.72 3.58 -6.54
CA THR A 308 -2.83 2.56 -7.11
C THR A 308 -3.40 1.14 -7.05
N ALA A 309 -2.80 0.24 -7.83
CA ALA A 309 -3.18 -1.16 -7.86
C ALA A 309 -2.57 -1.86 -6.65
N ASP A 310 -3.37 -2.68 -5.97
CA ASP A 310 -2.93 -3.39 -4.78
C ASP A 310 -2.90 -4.90 -4.99
N LEU A 311 -1.71 -5.42 -5.31
CA LEU A 311 -1.48 -6.86 -5.51
C LEU A 311 -1.92 -7.69 -4.30
N LEU A 312 -1.73 -7.18 -3.09
CA LEU A 312 -1.96 -7.96 -1.88
C LEU A 312 -3.45 -8.12 -1.59
N HIS A 313 -4.21 -7.03 -1.42
CA HIS A 313 -5.62 -7.14 -1.04
C HIS A 313 -6.55 -7.36 -2.23
N GLN A 314 -6.25 -6.83 -3.42
CA GLN A 314 -7.11 -7.03 -4.59
C GLN A 314 -6.90 -8.41 -5.22
N VAL A 315 -5.65 -8.77 -5.52
CA VAL A 315 -5.34 -9.98 -6.31
C VAL A 315 -5.13 -11.20 -5.41
N ILE A 316 -4.19 -11.14 -4.46
CA ILE A 316 -3.79 -12.33 -3.67
C ILE A 316 -4.82 -12.68 -2.59
N LYS A 317 -5.21 -11.74 -1.73
CA LYS A 317 -6.22 -12.00 -0.69
C LYS A 317 -7.63 -11.99 -1.30
N GLY A 318 -7.94 -11.01 -2.14
CA GLY A 318 -9.24 -10.86 -2.78
C GLY A 318 -9.53 -11.93 -3.83
N CYS A 319 -8.97 -11.79 -5.03
CA CYS A 319 -9.34 -12.65 -6.16
C CYS A 319 -8.94 -14.12 -5.97
N PHE A 320 -7.74 -14.40 -5.47
CA PHE A 320 -7.33 -15.80 -5.27
C PHE A 320 -8.04 -16.45 -4.09
N LYS A 321 -7.83 -15.93 -2.88
CA LYS A 321 -8.29 -16.59 -1.65
C LYS A 321 -9.78 -16.40 -1.40
N ASP A 322 -10.28 -15.17 -1.36
CA ASP A 322 -11.70 -14.92 -1.05
C ASP A 322 -12.66 -15.30 -2.20
N MET A 323 -12.15 -15.50 -3.42
CA MET A 323 -13.01 -15.77 -4.57
C MET A 323 -12.70 -17.12 -5.22
N LEU A 324 -11.54 -17.30 -5.85
CA LEU A 324 -11.26 -18.53 -6.61
C LEU A 324 -11.25 -19.79 -5.73
N VAL A 325 -10.62 -19.74 -4.55
CA VAL A 325 -10.63 -20.88 -3.62
C VAL A 325 -12.05 -21.17 -3.12
N GLU A 326 -12.81 -20.14 -2.76
CA GLU A 326 -14.21 -20.28 -2.31
C GLU A 326 -15.12 -20.82 -3.42
N TRP A 327 -14.91 -20.42 -4.68
CA TRP A 327 -15.66 -20.89 -5.84
C TRP A 327 -15.37 -22.35 -6.14
N CYS A 328 -14.11 -22.79 -6.02
CA CYS A 328 -13.75 -24.20 -6.12
C CYS A 328 -14.42 -25.03 -5.02
N ILE A 329 -14.43 -24.56 -3.78
CA ILE A 329 -15.12 -25.24 -2.67
C ILE A 329 -16.64 -25.30 -2.91
N SER A 330 -17.23 -24.22 -3.40
CA SER A 330 -18.65 -24.16 -3.75
C SER A 330 -19.00 -25.12 -4.87
N TYR A 331 -18.17 -25.21 -5.91
CA TYR A 331 -18.31 -26.17 -6.99
C TYR A 331 -18.30 -27.62 -6.49
N LEU A 332 -17.34 -27.98 -5.64
CA LEU A 332 -17.25 -29.31 -5.05
C LEU A 332 -18.48 -29.62 -4.18
N THR A 333 -18.99 -28.62 -3.46
CA THR A 333 -20.20 -28.75 -2.65
C THR A 333 -21.44 -29.03 -3.51
N ILE A 334 -21.59 -28.33 -4.63
CA ILE A 334 -22.71 -28.53 -5.57
C ILE A 334 -22.62 -29.90 -6.25
N THR A 335 -21.42 -30.31 -6.65
CA THR A 335 -21.21 -31.50 -7.47
C THR A 335 -21.24 -32.80 -6.65
N HIS A 336 -20.68 -32.78 -5.43
CA HIS A 336 -20.49 -34.00 -4.63
C HIS A 336 -21.26 -33.98 -3.31
N GLY A 337 -21.89 -32.86 -2.95
CA GLY A 337 -22.51 -32.68 -1.64
C GLY A 337 -21.50 -32.36 -0.53
N LYS A 338 -21.99 -31.78 0.57
CA LYS A 338 -21.15 -31.23 1.64
C LYS A 338 -20.22 -32.25 2.30
N ALA A 339 -20.72 -33.45 2.61
CA ALA A 339 -19.92 -34.48 3.29
C ALA A 339 -18.72 -34.93 2.43
N ARG A 340 -18.94 -35.16 1.13
CA ARG A 340 -17.88 -35.56 0.22
C ARG A 340 -16.90 -34.42 -0.05
N MET A 341 -17.37 -33.18 -0.10
CA MET A 341 -16.50 -31.99 -0.20
C MET A 341 -15.55 -31.89 1.00
N GLU A 342 -16.03 -32.11 2.22
CA GLU A 342 -15.18 -32.09 3.42
C GLU A 342 -14.09 -33.16 3.35
N GLU A 343 -14.41 -34.38 2.90
CA GLU A 343 -13.42 -35.44 2.65
C GLU A 343 -12.39 -35.05 1.58
N ILE A 344 -12.82 -34.40 0.50
CA ILE A 344 -11.93 -33.93 -0.57
C ILE A 344 -11.02 -32.82 -0.04
N MET A 345 -11.53 -31.89 0.76
CA MET A 345 -10.72 -30.83 1.36
C MET A 345 -9.71 -31.38 2.38
N ASP A 346 -10.09 -32.41 3.14
CA ASP A 346 -9.16 -33.10 4.04
C ASP A 346 -8.06 -33.85 3.24
N GLU A 347 -8.38 -34.38 2.06
CA GLU A 347 -7.41 -34.95 1.13
C GLU A 347 -6.48 -33.87 0.55
N VAL A 348 -7.03 -32.73 0.10
CA VAL A 348 -6.26 -31.56 -0.36
C VAL A 348 -5.31 -31.07 0.74
N ASP A 349 -5.77 -30.99 1.98
CA ASP A 349 -4.95 -30.63 3.14
C ASP A 349 -3.84 -31.66 3.35
N ARG A 350 -4.16 -32.96 3.28
CA ARG A 350 -3.17 -34.04 3.37
C ARG A 350 -2.13 -33.93 2.25
N ARG A 351 -2.52 -33.58 1.03
CA ARG A 351 -1.59 -33.36 -0.10
C ARG A 351 -0.69 -32.16 0.16
N CYS A 352 -1.24 -31.06 0.68
CA CYS A 352 -0.47 -29.87 1.07
C CYS A 352 0.51 -30.15 2.23
N ILE A 353 0.19 -31.10 3.11
CA ILE A 353 1.07 -31.58 4.21
C ILE A 353 2.16 -32.51 3.69
N SER A 354 1.79 -33.53 2.90
CA SER A 354 2.61 -34.73 2.66
C SER A 354 3.31 -34.79 1.31
N LEU A 355 2.76 -34.16 0.27
CA LEU A 355 3.32 -34.21 -1.09
C LEU A 355 4.24 -33.03 -1.41
N VAL A 356 4.31 -32.03 -0.52
CA VAL A 356 5.22 -30.90 -0.67
C VAL A 356 6.61 -31.30 -0.17
N PRO A 357 7.61 -31.53 -1.06
CA PRO A 357 8.97 -31.81 -0.61
C PRO A 357 9.50 -30.61 0.18
N SER A 358 10.33 -30.88 1.20
CA SER A 358 10.99 -29.84 1.98
C SER A 358 12.03 -29.12 1.12
N PHE A 359 11.59 -28.11 0.37
CA PHE A 359 12.43 -27.30 -0.51
C PHE A 359 12.56 -25.87 0.04
N PRO A 360 13.76 -25.26 0.03
CA PRO A 360 13.94 -23.86 0.42
C PRO A 360 13.00 -22.93 -0.36
N GLY A 361 12.09 -22.24 0.34
CA GLY A 361 11.14 -21.30 -0.27
C GLY A 361 9.77 -21.89 -0.66
N LEU A 362 9.54 -23.19 -0.46
CA LEU A 362 8.18 -23.75 -0.38
C LEU A 362 7.79 -23.93 1.09
N ARG A 363 6.62 -23.43 1.46
CA ARG A 363 6.12 -23.58 2.82
C ARG A 363 5.30 -24.86 2.92
N GLN A 364 5.66 -25.72 3.86
CA GLN A 364 4.82 -26.84 4.26
C GLN A 364 3.70 -26.35 5.18
N PHE A 365 2.53 -26.96 5.01
CA PHE A 365 1.33 -26.64 5.77
C PHE A 365 1.06 -27.77 6.77
N PRO A 366 1.73 -27.85 7.94
CA PRO A 366 1.68 -29.03 8.81
C PRO A 366 0.27 -29.37 9.35
N ASN A 367 -0.64 -28.39 9.40
CA ASN A 367 -2.03 -28.57 9.80
C ASN A 367 -3.01 -28.39 8.62
N GLY A 368 -2.54 -28.49 7.37
CA GLY A 368 -3.33 -28.22 6.18
C GLY A 368 -3.63 -26.73 5.97
N CYS A 369 -4.64 -26.43 5.15
CA CYS A 369 -5.08 -25.09 4.79
C CYS A 369 -6.12 -24.52 5.77
N ARG A 370 -6.43 -25.20 6.88
CA ARG A 370 -7.41 -24.72 7.88
C ARG A 370 -6.83 -23.64 8.80
N PHE A 371 -6.58 -22.44 8.28
CA PHE A 371 -6.17 -21.29 9.08
C PHE A 371 -7.36 -20.48 9.61
N LYS A 372 -7.36 -20.17 10.91
CA LYS A 372 -8.32 -19.21 11.51
C LYS A 372 -8.10 -17.77 11.01
N GLN A 373 -6.86 -17.42 10.65
CA GLN A 373 -6.50 -16.14 10.08
C GLN A 373 -5.39 -16.35 9.06
N TRP A 374 -5.67 -16.08 7.79
CA TRP A 374 -4.71 -16.19 6.70
C TRP A 374 -3.86 -14.92 6.61
N THR A 375 -2.54 -15.06 6.56
CA THR A 375 -1.63 -13.96 6.22
C THR A 375 -1.40 -13.90 4.71
N GLY A 376 -0.91 -12.76 4.21
CA GLY A 376 -0.56 -12.62 2.79
C GLY A 376 0.47 -13.65 2.33
N ASP A 377 1.40 -14.04 3.20
CA ASP A 377 2.41 -15.05 2.89
C ASP A 377 1.85 -16.48 2.90
N ASP A 378 0.84 -16.76 3.72
CA ASP A 378 0.11 -18.04 3.66
C ASP A 378 -0.61 -18.18 2.31
N SER A 379 -1.29 -17.13 1.85
CA SER A 379 -1.95 -17.13 0.53
C SER A 379 -0.96 -17.32 -0.62
N LYS A 380 0.19 -16.62 -0.60
CA LYS A 380 1.24 -16.77 -1.62
C LYS A 380 1.83 -18.18 -1.64
N ALA A 381 1.99 -18.81 -0.47
CA ALA A 381 2.47 -20.18 -0.38
C ALA A 381 1.41 -21.16 -0.92
N LEU A 382 0.14 -20.94 -0.60
CA LEU A 382 -0.95 -21.75 -1.12
C LEU A 382 -1.03 -21.68 -2.65
N MET A 383 -0.88 -20.50 -3.25
CA MET A 383 -0.88 -20.32 -4.72
C MET A 383 0.10 -21.24 -5.45
N LYS A 384 1.22 -21.62 -4.82
CA LYS A 384 2.23 -22.50 -5.41
C LYS A 384 1.80 -23.97 -5.45
N VAL A 385 0.94 -24.40 -4.53
CA VAL A 385 0.60 -25.81 -4.30
C VAL A 385 -0.84 -26.14 -4.69
N PHE A 386 -1.73 -25.13 -4.65
CA PHE A 386 -3.18 -25.32 -4.78
C PHE A 386 -3.61 -26.03 -6.06
N ILE A 387 -3.09 -25.62 -7.22
CA ILE A 387 -3.45 -26.24 -8.52
C ILE A 387 -3.12 -27.74 -8.53
N LEU A 388 -1.93 -28.10 -8.07
CA LEU A 388 -1.50 -29.51 -8.01
C LEU A 388 -2.40 -30.32 -7.07
N ALA A 389 -2.76 -29.75 -5.92
CA ALA A 389 -3.58 -30.44 -4.94
C ALA A 389 -5.02 -30.69 -5.42
N ILE A 390 -5.60 -29.74 -6.17
CA ILE A 390 -7.01 -29.78 -6.57
C ILE A 390 -7.27 -30.35 -7.97
N SER A 391 -6.23 -30.45 -8.83
CA SER A 391 -6.36 -30.79 -10.26
C SER A 391 -7.20 -32.02 -10.58
N GLU A 392 -7.20 -33.06 -9.73
CA GLU A 392 -7.96 -34.29 -9.93
C GLU A 392 -9.46 -34.17 -9.55
N PHE A 393 -9.85 -33.12 -8.84
CA PHE A 393 -11.19 -32.92 -8.31
C PHE A 393 -12.00 -31.85 -9.07
N ILE A 394 -11.35 -31.07 -9.94
CA ILE A 394 -11.99 -30.01 -10.71
C ILE A 394 -11.86 -30.26 -12.22
N PRO A 395 -12.80 -29.74 -13.04
CA PRO A 395 -12.70 -29.82 -14.49
C PRO A 395 -11.44 -29.13 -15.03
N ASP A 396 -10.91 -29.63 -16.15
CA ASP A 396 -9.74 -29.07 -16.82
C ASP A 396 -9.87 -27.57 -17.13
N GLU A 397 -11.08 -27.11 -17.49
CA GLU A 397 -11.35 -25.70 -17.77
C GLU A 397 -11.21 -24.81 -16.50
N MET A 398 -11.58 -25.31 -15.32
CA MET A 398 -11.32 -24.60 -14.05
C MET A 398 -9.82 -24.55 -13.75
N THR A 399 -9.10 -25.64 -14.01
CA THR A 399 -7.64 -25.69 -13.87
C THR A 399 -6.96 -24.68 -14.80
N LYS A 400 -7.41 -24.55 -16.06
CA LYS A 400 -6.92 -23.52 -17.00
C LYS A 400 -7.22 -22.09 -16.52
N CYS A 401 -8.39 -21.87 -15.91
CA CYS A 401 -8.74 -20.59 -15.30
C CYS A 401 -7.77 -20.22 -14.17
N LEU A 402 -7.55 -21.15 -13.24
CA LEU A 402 -6.59 -20.96 -12.14
C LEU A 402 -5.17 -20.75 -12.65
N SER A 403 -4.73 -21.52 -13.66
CA SER A 403 -3.41 -21.36 -14.29
C SER A 403 -3.25 -19.96 -14.89
N SER A 404 -4.22 -19.52 -15.71
CA SER A 404 -4.19 -18.19 -16.34
C SER A 404 -4.14 -17.06 -15.31
N PHE A 405 -4.85 -17.24 -14.19
CA PHE A 405 -4.82 -16.30 -13.07
C PHE A 405 -3.45 -16.27 -12.37
N LEU A 406 -2.84 -17.43 -12.13
CA LEU A 406 -1.49 -17.51 -11.55
C LEU A 406 -0.44 -16.88 -12.48
N ASP A 407 -0.54 -17.12 -13.79
CA ASP A 407 0.34 -16.51 -14.79
C ASP A 407 0.28 -14.98 -14.71
N PHE A 408 -0.94 -14.42 -14.67
CA PHE A 408 -1.13 -12.99 -14.40
C PHE A 408 -0.47 -12.55 -13.09
N CYS A 409 -0.68 -13.28 -11.99
CA CYS A 409 -0.11 -12.94 -10.69
C CYS A 409 1.42 -12.93 -10.70
N TYR A 410 2.05 -13.90 -11.38
CA TYR A 410 3.51 -13.97 -11.48
C TYR A 410 4.07 -12.88 -12.38
N LEU A 411 3.39 -12.55 -13.49
CA LEU A 411 3.77 -11.44 -14.36
C LEU A 411 3.66 -10.10 -13.63
N ALA A 412 2.54 -9.83 -12.97
CA ALA A 412 2.29 -8.57 -12.25
C ALA A 412 3.24 -8.34 -11.06
N ARG A 413 3.92 -9.39 -10.58
CA ARG A 413 4.89 -9.35 -9.48
C ARG A 413 6.34 -9.17 -9.94
N ARG A 414 6.60 -9.01 -11.25
CA ARG A 414 7.95 -8.70 -11.74
C ARG A 414 8.37 -7.29 -11.29
N ASN A 415 9.68 -7.11 -11.10
CA ASN A 415 10.23 -5.79 -10.75
C ASN A 415 10.33 -4.88 -11.97
N ASP A 416 10.40 -5.46 -13.17
CA ASP A 416 10.57 -4.75 -14.43
C ASP A 416 9.59 -5.27 -15.47
N PHE A 417 9.09 -4.35 -16.30
CA PHE A 417 8.15 -4.62 -17.36
C PHE A 417 8.67 -4.07 -18.68
N THR A 418 8.53 -4.86 -19.75
CA THR A 418 8.71 -4.45 -21.13
C THR A 418 7.37 -4.47 -21.87
N THR A 419 7.32 -3.88 -23.06
CA THR A 419 6.12 -3.90 -23.91
C THR A 419 5.59 -5.32 -24.14
N ASP A 420 6.47 -6.30 -24.33
CA ASP A 420 6.07 -7.71 -24.49
C ASP A 420 5.41 -8.26 -23.23
N THR A 421 5.98 -7.97 -22.05
CA THR A 421 5.41 -8.47 -20.79
C THR A 421 4.04 -7.87 -20.49
N ILE A 422 3.79 -6.63 -20.93
CA ILE A 422 2.46 -5.98 -20.82
C ILE A 422 1.47 -6.68 -21.75
N ILE A 423 1.89 -7.03 -22.98
CA ILE A 423 1.07 -7.81 -23.90
C ILE A 423 0.75 -9.19 -23.31
N ASP A 424 1.73 -9.86 -22.71
CA ASP A 424 1.52 -11.16 -22.08
C ASP A 424 0.63 -11.07 -20.83
N LEU A 425 0.71 -9.96 -20.09
CA LEU A 425 -0.21 -9.66 -18.99
C LEU A 425 -1.65 -9.53 -19.49
N GLN A 426 -1.86 -8.76 -20.57
CA GLN A 426 -3.18 -8.59 -21.20
C GLN A 426 -3.72 -9.92 -21.74
N LYS A 427 -2.89 -10.75 -22.37
CA LYS A 427 -3.27 -12.09 -22.83
C LYS A 427 -3.69 -12.99 -21.67
N SER A 428 -2.99 -12.91 -20.53
CA SER A 428 -3.30 -13.68 -19.33
C SER A 428 -4.65 -13.26 -18.74
N ILE A 429 -4.94 -11.96 -18.69
CA ILE A 429 -6.24 -11.42 -18.26
C ILE A 429 -7.35 -11.87 -19.22
N HIS A 430 -7.14 -11.79 -20.53
CA HIS A 430 -8.11 -12.25 -21.52
C HIS A 430 -8.39 -13.75 -21.39
N SER A 431 -7.33 -14.56 -21.23
CA SER A 431 -7.46 -16.00 -21.02
C SER A 431 -8.20 -16.31 -19.73
N PHE A 432 -7.93 -15.58 -18.65
CA PHE A 432 -8.68 -15.69 -17.40
C PHE A 432 -10.18 -15.38 -17.60
N ASN A 433 -10.51 -14.27 -18.25
CA ASN A 433 -11.90 -13.89 -18.54
C ASN A 433 -12.64 -14.87 -19.45
N LYS A 434 -11.92 -15.57 -20.34
CA LYS A 434 -12.50 -16.63 -21.16
C LYS A 434 -12.82 -17.88 -20.34
N HIS A 435 -11.88 -18.34 -19.52
CA HIS A 435 -12.04 -19.60 -18.78
C HIS A 435 -12.91 -19.46 -17.53
N ARG A 436 -13.05 -18.26 -16.94
CA ARG A 436 -13.92 -18.03 -15.77
C ARG A 436 -15.40 -18.34 -16.03
N GLU A 437 -15.81 -18.30 -17.29
CA GLU A 437 -17.17 -18.62 -17.73
C GLU A 437 -17.65 -20.01 -17.27
N ILE A 438 -16.72 -20.94 -17.02
CA ILE A 438 -17.03 -22.25 -16.44
C ILE A 438 -17.77 -22.13 -15.10
N PHE A 439 -17.43 -21.15 -14.26
CA PHE A 439 -18.07 -20.95 -12.97
C PHE A 439 -19.53 -20.50 -13.09
N ARG A 440 -19.87 -19.84 -14.21
CA ARG A 440 -21.25 -19.48 -14.56
C ARG A 440 -22.02 -20.71 -15.03
N LEU A 441 -21.40 -21.53 -15.88
CA LEU A 441 -21.98 -22.79 -16.37
C LEU A 441 -22.25 -23.80 -15.26
N THR A 442 -21.37 -23.86 -14.25
CA THR A 442 -21.52 -24.77 -13.10
C THR A 442 -22.43 -24.24 -12.00
N LEU A 443 -23.14 -23.12 -12.23
CA LEU A 443 -24.05 -22.47 -11.28
C LEU A 443 -23.39 -22.06 -9.95
N VAL A 444 -22.05 -21.95 -9.92
CA VAL A 444 -21.33 -21.47 -8.74
C VAL A 444 -21.58 -19.98 -8.56
N ARG A 445 -21.73 -19.24 -9.68
CA ARG A 445 -21.97 -17.81 -9.67
C ARG A 445 -22.81 -17.36 -10.86
N GLN A 446 -23.58 -16.29 -10.70
CA GLN A 446 -24.42 -15.72 -11.76
C GLN A 446 -23.76 -14.53 -12.48
N ASP A 447 -22.97 -13.73 -11.75
CA ASP A 447 -22.33 -12.49 -12.22
C ASP A 447 -20.86 -12.37 -11.77
N PHE A 448 -20.02 -11.74 -12.59
CA PHE A 448 -18.61 -11.46 -12.27
C PHE A 448 -18.33 -9.98 -11.98
N SER A 449 -19.38 -9.19 -11.73
CA SER A 449 -19.28 -7.74 -11.51
C SER A 449 -18.75 -7.40 -10.12
N ILE A 450 -17.46 -7.66 -9.93
CA ILE A 450 -16.79 -7.57 -8.64
C ILE A 450 -15.62 -6.58 -8.78
N PRO A 451 -15.62 -5.47 -8.03
CA PRO A 451 -14.61 -4.42 -8.17
C PRO A 451 -13.16 -4.91 -8.07
N ARG A 452 -12.90 -5.88 -7.19
CA ARG A 452 -11.57 -6.47 -7.04
C ARG A 452 -11.11 -7.20 -8.30
N MET A 453 -12.00 -7.90 -9.01
CA MET A 453 -11.66 -8.54 -10.29
C MET A 453 -11.55 -7.52 -11.41
N HIS A 454 -12.47 -6.57 -11.47
CA HIS A 454 -12.42 -5.47 -12.43
C HIS A 454 -11.11 -4.69 -12.34
N SER A 455 -10.57 -4.50 -11.12
CA SER A 455 -9.27 -3.86 -10.90
C SER A 455 -8.13 -4.49 -11.71
N MET A 456 -8.20 -5.78 -12.05
CA MET A 456 -7.19 -6.47 -12.87
C MET A 456 -7.05 -5.86 -14.27
N LEU A 457 -8.14 -5.32 -14.83
CA LEU A 457 -8.14 -4.67 -16.15
C LEU A 457 -7.32 -3.37 -16.17
N HIS A 458 -7.15 -2.75 -15.01
CA HIS A 458 -6.37 -1.51 -14.85
C HIS A 458 -4.87 -1.76 -14.65
N TYR A 459 -4.42 -2.99 -14.38
CA TYR A 459 -2.98 -3.26 -14.14
C TYR A 459 -2.07 -2.83 -15.30
N PRO A 460 -2.40 -3.10 -16.58
CA PRO A 460 -1.58 -2.65 -17.70
C PRO A 460 -1.37 -1.13 -17.73
N SER A 461 -2.42 -0.33 -17.53
CA SER A 461 -2.31 1.14 -17.50
C SER A 461 -1.53 1.61 -16.27
N HIS A 462 -1.77 1.00 -15.10
CA HIS A 462 -1.03 1.32 -13.88
C HIS A 462 0.48 1.05 -14.02
N ILE A 463 0.88 -0.04 -14.68
CA ILE A 463 2.29 -0.37 -14.89
C ILE A 463 2.97 0.69 -15.78
N ILE A 464 2.29 1.12 -16.83
CA ILE A 464 2.79 2.14 -17.75
C ILE A 464 2.91 3.50 -17.04
N ASP A 465 1.94 3.83 -16.18
CA ASP A 465 1.89 5.12 -15.50
C ASP A 465 2.81 5.21 -14.28
N PHE A 466 2.87 4.17 -13.44
CA PHE A 466 3.55 4.21 -12.14
C PHE A 466 4.75 3.25 -12.02
N GLY A 467 5.06 2.48 -13.06
CA GLY A 467 6.11 1.46 -13.00
C GLY A 467 5.65 0.17 -12.30
N SER A 468 6.58 -0.58 -11.73
CA SER A 468 6.27 -1.88 -11.14
C SER A 468 5.31 -1.77 -9.94
N PRO A 469 4.21 -2.56 -9.90
CA PRO A 469 3.26 -2.51 -8.80
C PRO A 469 3.87 -2.92 -7.45
N ASN A 470 5.01 -3.62 -7.47
CA ASN A 470 5.74 -3.98 -6.25
C ASN A 470 6.18 -2.76 -5.43
N GLY A 471 6.41 -1.62 -6.09
CA GLY A 471 6.84 -0.37 -5.48
C GLY A 471 5.75 0.43 -4.78
N ILE A 472 4.48 0.11 -5.06
CA ILE A 472 3.29 0.89 -4.71
C ILE A 472 2.16 0.00 -4.15
N CYS A 473 2.52 -1.16 -3.61
CA CYS A 473 1.55 -2.12 -3.07
C CYS A 473 1.47 -2.04 -1.53
N SER A 474 0.29 -2.34 -0.97
CA SER A 474 0.05 -2.37 0.48
C SER A 474 0.94 -3.35 1.26
N SER A 475 1.63 -4.27 0.58
CA SER A 475 2.65 -5.10 1.23
C SER A 475 3.76 -4.27 1.91
N ILE A 476 4.02 -3.05 1.42
CA ILE A 476 4.98 -2.12 2.02
C ILE A 476 4.45 -1.58 3.34
N THR A 477 3.19 -1.13 3.38
CA THR A 477 2.54 -0.61 4.59
C THR A 477 2.31 -1.72 5.62
N GLU A 478 1.90 -2.92 5.19
CA GLU A 478 1.71 -4.10 6.06
C GLU A 478 3.03 -4.51 6.74
N SER A 479 4.15 -4.51 6.00
CA SER A 479 5.48 -4.75 6.55
C SER A 479 5.87 -3.66 7.56
N ARG A 480 5.61 -2.39 7.24
CA ARG A 480 5.91 -1.25 8.10
C ARG A 480 5.03 -1.20 9.35
N HIS A 481 3.82 -1.75 9.35
CA HIS A 481 3.02 -1.90 10.58
C HIS A 481 3.75 -2.70 11.66
N ILE A 482 4.57 -3.68 11.27
CA ILE A 482 5.32 -4.50 12.23
C ILE A 482 6.28 -3.60 13.04
N THR A 483 7.04 -2.74 12.38
CA THR A 483 8.05 -1.90 13.02
C THR A 483 7.48 -0.61 13.61
N ALA A 484 6.49 0.01 12.97
CA ALA A 484 5.94 1.29 13.38
C ALA A 484 4.79 1.18 14.40
N VAL A 485 4.08 0.05 14.45
CA VAL A 485 2.89 -0.12 15.30
C VAL A 485 3.04 -1.32 16.24
N LYS A 486 3.17 -2.53 15.70
CA LYS A 486 3.10 -3.78 16.49
C LYS A 486 4.28 -3.95 17.45
N LYS A 487 5.52 -3.70 17.02
CA LYS A 487 6.71 -3.78 17.89
C LYS A 487 6.71 -2.69 18.98
N PRO A 488 6.48 -1.39 18.68
CA PRO A 488 6.34 -0.36 19.70
C PRO A 488 5.22 -0.65 20.69
N TRP A 489 4.05 -1.09 20.21
CA TRP A 489 2.95 -1.46 21.09
C TRP A 489 3.32 -2.60 22.05
N ARG A 490 4.01 -3.65 21.58
CA ARG A 490 4.50 -4.75 22.42
C ARG A 490 5.52 -4.32 23.47
N ARG A 491 6.31 -3.28 23.17
CA ARG A 491 7.29 -2.68 24.10
C ARG A 491 6.66 -1.70 25.08
N SER A 492 5.49 -1.16 24.78
CA SER A 492 4.77 -0.24 25.67
C SER A 492 4.20 -0.95 26.90
N ASN A 493 3.81 -0.17 27.91
CA ASN A 493 3.07 -0.68 29.07
C ASN A 493 1.61 -1.05 28.74
N ARG A 494 1.17 -0.88 27.48
CA ARG A 494 -0.18 -1.16 26.96
C ARG A 494 -1.32 -0.32 27.56
N TYR A 495 -1.00 0.70 28.36
CA TYR A 495 -1.94 1.67 28.90
C TYR A 495 -1.69 3.05 28.26
N ASN A 496 -2.69 3.61 27.57
CA ASN A 496 -2.52 4.81 26.74
C ASN A 496 -1.27 4.74 25.85
N ALA A 497 -1.10 3.59 25.19
CA ALA A 497 0.13 3.20 24.52
C ALA A 497 0.54 4.11 23.35
N LEU A 498 -0.39 4.90 22.81
CA LEU A 498 -0.13 5.72 21.61
C LEU A 498 1.06 6.67 21.84
N SER A 499 1.06 7.47 22.91
CA SER A 499 2.15 8.42 23.19
C SER A 499 3.52 7.74 23.31
N GLN A 500 3.58 6.56 23.96
CA GLN A 500 4.80 5.76 24.07
C GLN A 500 5.26 5.22 22.71
N MET A 501 4.31 4.81 21.85
CA MET A 501 4.61 4.35 20.50
C MET A 501 5.17 5.49 19.63
N LEU A 502 4.57 6.68 19.70
CA LEU A 502 5.03 7.86 18.96
C LEU A 502 6.47 8.23 19.32
N LEU A 503 6.79 8.31 20.62
CA LEU A 503 8.13 8.60 21.12
C LEU A 503 9.13 7.51 20.73
N THR A 504 8.74 6.24 20.82
CA THR A 504 9.60 5.12 20.40
C THR A 504 9.94 5.20 18.92
N ASN A 505 8.96 5.50 18.06
CA ASN A 505 9.19 5.68 16.63
C ASN A 505 10.15 6.85 16.36
N GLN A 506 9.93 7.99 17.01
CA GLN A 506 10.79 9.17 16.84
C GLN A 506 12.25 8.88 17.24
N ARG A 507 12.47 8.18 18.35
CA ARG A 507 13.82 7.79 18.80
C ARG A 507 14.49 6.80 17.86
N LEU A 508 13.75 5.83 17.33
CA LEU A 508 14.29 4.87 16.36
C LEU A 508 14.66 5.55 15.03
N ASP A 509 13.86 6.51 14.57
CA ASP A 509 14.13 7.27 13.34
C ASP A 509 15.38 8.14 13.50
N LYS A 510 15.54 8.82 14.64
CA LYS A 510 16.75 9.60 14.97
C LYS A 510 18.01 8.73 15.00
N LEU A 511 17.93 7.54 15.59
CA LEU A 511 19.06 6.59 15.62
C LEU A 511 19.41 6.08 14.22
N ALA A 512 18.42 5.82 13.38
CA ALA A 512 18.64 5.39 12.00
C ALA A 512 19.28 6.51 11.16
N ALA A 513 18.80 7.75 11.30
CA ALA A 513 19.36 8.91 10.60
C ALA A 513 20.81 9.19 11.03
N LEU A 514 21.08 9.23 12.35
CA LEU A 514 22.44 9.41 12.86
C LEU A 514 23.38 8.32 12.35
N ARG A 515 22.92 7.07 12.35
CA ARG A 515 23.71 5.95 11.81
C ARG A 515 24.05 6.16 10.35
N SER A 516 23.06 6.51 9.53
CA SER A 516 23.23 6.74 8.09
C SER A 516 24.31 7.80 7.83
N LEU A 517 24.28 8.90 8.61
CA LEU A 517 25.30 9.95 8.54
C LEU A 517 26.69 9.48 8.99
N LEU A 518 26.78 8.69 10.06
CA LEU A 518 28.05 8.14 10.53
C LEU A 518 28.67 7.17 9.52
N VAL A 519 27.85 6.35 8.86
CA VAL A 519 28.27 5.46 7.78
C VAL A 519 28.73 6.28 6.57
N GLY A 520 27.96 7.29 6.15
CA GLY A 520 28.35 8.19 5.06
C GLY A 520 29.65 8.96 5.31
N ARG A 521 30.00 9.22 6.58
CA ARG A 521 31.28 9.82 6.99
C ARG A 521 32.41 8.81 7.22
N GLY A 522 32.17 7.51 7.02
CA GLY A 522 33.14 6.44 7.26
C GLY A 522 33.48 6.20 8.73
N LEU A 523 32.69 6.72 9.67
CA LEU A 523 32.89 6.55 11.11
C LEU A 523 32.29 5.25 11.66
N MET A 524 31.45 4.58 10.87
CA MET A 524 30.86 3.28 11.19
C MET A 524 30.77 2.40 9.93
N PRO A 525 30.91 1.06 10.07
CA PRO A 525 30.64 0.14 8.98
C PRO A 525 29.14 0.07 8.64
N SER A 526 28.83 -0.10 7.36
CA SER A 526 27.47 -0.37 6.90
C SER A 526 26.96 -1.71 7.48
N LEU A 527 25.66 -1.80 7.77
CA LEU A 527 25.02 -3.07 8.14
C LEU A 527 24.56 -3.88 6.93
N GLN A 528 24.46 -3.23 5.77
CA GLN A 528 24.18 -3.92 4.53
C GLN A 528 25.44 -4.72 4.19
N ALA A 529 25.33 -6.05 4.28
CA ALA A 529 26.29 -6.91 3.60
C ALA A 529 26.29 -6.49 2.12
N PRO A 530 27.47 -6.37 1.48
CA PRO A 530 27.51 -6.10 0.05
C PRO A 530 26.61 -7.12 -0.66
N LEU A 531 25.76 -6.63 -1.58
CA LEU A 531 25.14 -7.49 -2.58
C LEU A 531 26.26 -8.38 -3.13
N PRO A 532 26.08 -9.71 -3.20
CA PRO A 532 27.10 -10.55 -3.82
C PRO A 532 27.34 -9.97 -5.22
N ASP A 533 28.58 -9.53 -5.46
CA ASP A 533 29.03 -9.04 -6.75
C ASP A 533 28.52 -9.99 -7.82
N GLN A 534 28.07 -9.42 -8.94
CA GLN A 534 27.69 -10.13 -10.14
C GLN A 534 28.64 -11.31 -10.32
N ILE A 535 28.09 -12.52 -10.22
CA ILE A 535 28.80 -13.76 -10.51
C ILE A 535 29.30 -13.61 -11.95
N SER A 536 30.56 -13.20 -12.08
CA SER A 536 31.30 -13.32 -13.32
C SER A 536 31.31 -14.81 -13.65
N ALA A 537 30.91 -15.11 -14.87
CA ALA A 537 30.79 -16.47 -15.38
C ALA A 537 32.19 -17.06 -15.61
N GLU A 538 32.95 -17.30 -14.54
CA GLU A 538 34.25 -17.97 -14.55
C GLU A 538 34.62 -18.25 -13.08
N ASN A 539 34.17 -19.40 -12.55
CA ASN A 539 34.77 -20.18 -11.44
C ASN A 539 33.74 -21.18 -10.91
N TRP A 540 33.53 -22.26 -11.68
CA TRP A 540 32.62 -23.35 -11.36
C TRP A 540 33.32 -24.58 -10.75
N TYR A 541 34.54 -24.43 -10.22
CA TYR A 541 35.23 -25.50 -9.51
C TYR A 541 35.93 -24.93 -8.27
N ASP A 542 35.79 -25.68 -7.17
CA ASP A 542 36.43 -25.49 -5.86
C ASP A 542 35.77 -24.50 -4.88
N SER A 543 34.81 -25.00 -4.11
CA SER A 543 35.01 -25.18 -2.66
C SER A 543 33.76 -25.73 -1.99
N HIS A 544 33.85 -26.97 -1.53
CA HIS A 544 33.02 -27.48 -0.43
C HIS A 544 33.27 -26.68 0.86
N THR A 545 32.30 -26.74 1.78
CA THR A 545 32.34 -26.24 3.17
C THR A 545 32.38 -24.72 3.36
N ILE A 546 31.24 -24.12 3.71
CA ILE A 546 31.06 -23.19 4.85
C ILE A 546 29.56 -23.10 5.15
N ILE A 547 29.17 -23.56 6.34
CA ILE A 547 27.85 -23.41 6.95
C ILE A 547 27.89 -22.09 7.75
N PRO A 548 27.00 -21.11 7.55
CA PRO A 548 26.95 -19.95 8.43
C PRO A 548 26.28 -20.31 9.76
N PRO A 549 26.86 -19.95 10.92
CA PRO A 549 26.30 -20.27 12.22
C PRO A 549 25.09 -19.39 12.55
N ILE A 550 24.09 -20.08 13.09
CA ILE A 550 22.92 -19.54 13.77
C ILE A 550 23.37 -18.61 14.91
N CYS A 551 23.03 -17.32 14.82
CA CYS A 551 23.32 -16.35 15.88
C CYS A 551 22.18 -16.36 16.91
N HIS A 552 22.26 -17.29 17.86
CA HIS A 552 21.57 -17.26 19.15
C HIS A 552 22.60 -16.99 20.25
N ILE A 553 22.18 -16.33 21.35
CA ILE A 553 22.85 -16.13 22.66
C ILE A 553 23.66 -14.82 22.71
N LEU A 554 23.33 -13.81 23.56
CA LEU A 554 23.16 -13.80 25.03
C LEU A 554 21.93 -12.93 25.44
N PHE A 555 20.84 -13.37 26.11
CA PHE A 555 20.58 -13.84 27.49
C PHE A 555 20.61 -12.76 28.62
N PRO A 556 19.88 -12.96 29.75
CA PRO A 556 18.97 -11.97 30.35
C PRO A 556 19.45 -11.46 31.72
N ILE A 557 18.91 -10.34 32.21
CA ILE A 557 18.96 -10.02 33.64
C ILE A 557 17.58 -9.52 34.06
N CYS A 558 16.83 -10.41 34.73
CA CYS A 558 15.79 -10.02 35.66
C CYS A 558 16.46 -9.68 36.99
N CYS A 559 16.17 -8.48 37.50
CA CYS A 559 15.78 -8.22 38.88
C CYS A 559 14.76 -7.10 38.84
#